data_AF-A0A133YYQ9-F1
#
_entry.id   AF-A0A133YYQ9-F1
#
_cell.length_a   1.000
_cell.length_b   1.000
_cell.length_c   1.000
_cell.angle_alpha   90.00
_cell.angle_beta   90.00
_cell.angle_gamma   90.00
#
_symmetry.space_group_name_H-M   'P 1'
#
loop_
_entity.id
_entity.type
_entity.pdbx_description
1 polymer ?
#
loop_
_entity_poly.entity_id
_entity_poly.type
_entity_poly.pdbx_seq_one_letter_code
_entity_poly.pdbx_strand_id
1 'polypeptide(L)'
;MKKRSILASALSLALVASPVVLHANNSLITKEKYEELKAKQSLTIDESNQVEAYEKAQLEKNEAYQEKQKLKKIISESKYLTEDNKTALTNEVEGATLYDLTEVLPNKISTTEANDKKAFMQQLDTLKEPIRKAIYESKLDETVKNNLFSRLSVADSKDQIDALKTEVDKLISGELTEPSENPQKPSDEQKPSDEQKPSDEQNPSEEGKAEEGKAKEEMPKTSVAATSMAVLALSAAGVLVSKKRK
;
A
#
# COMPACT_ATOMS: atom_id res chain seq x y z
N MET A 1 -23.99 -76.03 19.06
CA MET A 1 -23.43 -77.09 18.20
C MET A 1 -23.69 -76.76 16.74
N LYS A 2 -22.63 -76.75 15.91
CA LYS A 2 -22.58 -76.98 14.43
C LYS A 2 -23.42 -76.06 13.52
N LYS A 3 -22.98 -75.60 12.33
CA LYS A 3 -21.72 -75.56 11.56
C LYS A 3 -22.04 -74.73 10.29
N ARG A 4 -21.13 -73.82 9.92
CA ARG A 4 -20.67 -73.41 8.57
C ARG A 4 -21.69 -73.20 7.43
N SER A 5 -21.66 -72.02 6.82
CA SER A 5 -21.39 -71.90 5.37
C SER A 5 -20.64 -70.61 5.06
N ILE A 6 -19.70 -70.73 4.13
CA ILE A 6 -18.72 -69.78 3.64
C ILE A 6 -19.07 -69.51 2.15
N LEU A 7 -18.67 -68.34 1.65
CA LEU A 7 -18.39 -67.93 0.26
C LEU A 7 -19.47 -67.18 -0.56
N ALA A 8 -19.02 -65.96 -0.91
CA ALA A 8 -19.08 -65.28 -2.22
C ALA A 8 -20.37 -64.56 -2.65
N SER A 9 -20.31 -63.22 -2.66
CA SER A 9 -20.14 -62.50 -3.92
C SER A 9 -19.58 -61.09 -3.69
N ALA A 10 -18.52 -60.78 -4.43
CA ALA A 10 -18.02 -59.43 -4.67
C ALA A 10 -18.95 -58.68 -5.66
N LEU A 11 -18.65 -57.40 -5.90
CA LEU A 11 -19.32 -56.41 -6.77
C LEU A 11 -20.67 -55.90 -6.21
N SER A 12 -20.95 -54.61 -6.11
CA SER A 12 -20.47 -53.49 -6.91
C SER A 12 -20.54 -52.18 -6.12
N LEU A 13 -19.44 -51.43 -6.14
CA LEU A 13 -19.40 -50.02 -5.78
C LEU A 13 -20.14 -49.27 -6.90
N ALA A 14 -21.29 -48.67 -6.61
CA ALA A 14 -21.97 -47.77 -7.54
C ALA A 14 -22.38 -46.50 -6.79
N LEU A 15 -21.40 -45.59 -6.69
CA LEU A 15 -21.62 -44.19 -6.36
C LEU A 15 -22.37 -43.56 -7.55
N VAL A 16 -23.70 -43.59 -7.53
CA VAL A 16 -24.50 -42.84 -8.49
C VAL A 16 -24.64 -41.41 -7.95
N ALA A 17 -23.63 -40.59 -8.23
CA ALA A 17 -23.79 -39.14 -8.17
C ALA A 17 -24.59 -38.72 -9.42
N SER A 18 -25.87 -38.41 -9.24
CA SER A 18 -26.67 -37.75 -10.27
C SER A 18 -26.25 -36.28 -10.37
N PRO A 19 -25.87 -35.76 -11.56
CA PRO A 19 -25.89 -34.33 -11.79
C PRO A 19 -27.28 -33.94 -12.29
N VAL A 20 -28.04 -33.24 -11.42
CA VAL A 20 -29.10 -32.34 -11.87
C VAL A 20 -28.39 -31.20 -12.60
N VAL A 21 -28.29 -31.32 -13.92
CA VAL A 21 -27.72 -30.28 -14.79
C VAL A 21 -28.83 -29.25 -15.05
N LEU A 22 -28.81 -28.15 -14.29
CA LEU A 22 -29.54 -26.95 -14.65
C LEU A 22 -28.90 -26.32 -15.89
N HIS A 23 -29.75 -25.96 -16.85
CA HIS A 23 -29.38 -25.32 -18.11
C HIS A 23 -28.73 -23.95 -17.88
N ALA A 24 -27.44 -23.86 -18.18
CA ALA A 24 -26.77 -22.67 -18.72
C ALA A 24 -25.60 -23.20 -19.57
N ASN A 25 -25.41 -22.66 -20.78
CA ASN A 25 -24.33 -23.04 -21.69
C ASN A 25 -22.95 -22.73 -21.10
N ASN A 26 -22.45 -23.57 -20.19
CA ASN A 26 -21.13 -23.48 -19.58
C ASN A 26 -20.57 -24.88 -19.31
N SER A 27 -20.28 -25.63 -20.37
CA SER A 27 -19.39 -26.79 -20.26
C SER A 27 -17.95 -26.27 -20.33
N LEU A 28 -17.38 -25.90 -19.18
CA LEU A 28 -15.93 -25.64 -19.04
C LEU A 28 -15.18 -26.88 -19.54
N ILE A 29 -14.56 -26.77 -20.71
CA ILE A 29 -13.71 -27.82 -21.26
C ILE A 29 -12.46 -28.01 -20.37
N THR A 30 -11.93 -29.23 -20.32
CA THR A 30 -10.66 -29.48 -19.63
C THR A 30 -9.51 -28.78 -20.36
N LYS A 31 -8.38 -28.56 -19.68
CA LYS A 31 -7.17 -28.01 -20.31
C LYS A 31 -6.75 -28.84 -21.53
N GLU A 32 -6.78 -30.17 -21.42
CA GLU A 32 -6.47 -31.08 -22.53
C GLU A 32 -7.39 -30.86 -23.73
N LYS A 33 -8.71 -30.77 -23.48
CA LYS A 33 -9.69 -30.50 -24.54
C LYS A 33 -9.53 -29.10 -25.15
N TYR A 34 -9.12 -28.10 -24.36
CA TYR A 34 -8.78 -26.77 -24.87
C TYR A 34 -7.59 -26.83 -25.83
N GLU A 35 -6.50 -27.51 -25.47
CA GLU A 35 -5.33 -27.65 -26.36
C GLU A 35 -5.67 -28.43 -27.64
N GLU A 36 -6.49 -29.48 -27.54
CA GLU A 36 -7.00 -30.21 -28.70
C GLU A 36 -7.80 -29.32 -29.65
N LEU A 37 -8.74 -28.52 -29.11
CA LEU A 37 -9.54 -27.60 -29.91
C LEU A 37 -8.68 -26.49 -30.52
N LYS A 38 -7.72 -25.95 -29.76
CA LYS A 38 -6.80 -24.90 -30.23
C LYS A 38 -5.87 -25.38 -31.35
N ALA A 39 -5.56 -26.67 -31.40
CA ALA A 39 -4.74 -27.28 -32.45
C ALA A 39 -5.51 -27.58 -33.75
N LYS A 40 -6.85 -27.46 -33.76
CA LYS A 40 -7.66 -27.70 -34.97
C LYS A 40 -7.48 -26.56 -35.97
N GLN A 41 -7.39 -26.91 -37.26
CA GLN A 41 -7.29 -25.94 -38.36
C GLN A 41 -8.59 -25.15 -38.58
N SER A 42 -9.74 -25.74 -38.25
CA SER A 42 -11.05 -25.10 -38.30
C SER A 42 -11.92 -25.59 -37.15
N LEU A 43 -12.57 -24.66 -36.46
CA LEU A 43 -13.50 -24.94 -35.36
C LEU A 43 -14.93 -24.73 -35.83
N THR A 44 -15.84 -25.55 -35.32
CA THR A 44 -17.28 -25.23 -35.37
C THR A 44 -17.60 -24.06 -34.44
N ILE A 45 -18.75 -23.42 -34.64
CA ILE A 45 -19.20 -22.30 -33.79
C ILE A 45 -19.25 -22.72 -32.31
N ASP A 46 -19.78 -23.91 -32.02
CA ASP A 46 -19.89 -24.42 -30.66
C ASP A 46 -18.52 -24.70 -30.01
N GLU A 47 -17.54 -25.15 -30.79
CA GLU A 47 -16.18 -25.35 -30.30
C GLU A 47 -15.45 -24.02 -30.08
N SER A 48 -15.68 -23.02 -30.94
CA SER A 48 -15.17 -21.65 -30.75
C SER A 48 -15.68 -21.05 -29.44
N ASN A 49 -17.00 -21.15 -29.20
CA ASN A 49 -17.62 -20.67 -27.96
C ASN A 49 -17.04 -21.37 -26.71
N GLN A 50 -16.72 -22.67 -26.80
CA GLN A 50 -16.09 -23.41 -25.71
C GLN A 50 -14.66 -22.93 -25.41
N VAL A 51 -13.87 -22.62 -26.45
CA VAL A 51 -12.52 -22.08 -26.32
C VAL A 51 -12.57 -20.69 -25.68
N GLU A 52 -13.42 -19.79 -26.18
CA GLU A 52 -13.59 -18.44 -25.63
C GLU A 52 -14.04 -18.45 -24.16
N ALA A 53 -14.99 -19.32 -23.81
CA ALA A 53 -15.44 -19.47 -22.43
C ALA A 53 -14.32 -19.96 -21.50
N TYR A 54 -13.48 -20.88 -21.97
CA TYR A 54 -12.32 -21.35 -21.20
C TYR A 54 -11.27 -20.25 -21.01
N GLU A 55 -10.91 -19.53 -22.08
CA GLU A 55 -9.95 -18.42 -22.01
C GLU A 55 -10.44 -17.32 -21.05
N LYS A 56 -11.71 -16.95 -21.15
CA LYS A 56 -12.33 -15.98 -20.23
C LYS A 56 -12.27 -16.45 -18.78
N ALA A 57 -12.56 -17.72 -18.51
CA ALA A 57 -12.48 -18.27 -17.15
C ALA A 57 -11.04 -18.29 -16.60
N GLN A 58 -10.03 -18.54 -17.44
CA GLN A 58 -8.62 -18.44 -17.00
C GLN A 58 -8.22 -17.00 -16.73
N LEU A 59 -8.66 -16.06 -17.56
CA LEU A 59 -8.42 -14.63 -17.34
C LEU A 59 -9.05 -14.16 -16.02
N GLU A 60 -10.33 -14.47 -15.80
CA GLU A 60 -11.05 -14.13 -14.57
C GLU A 60 -10.38 -14.73 -13.33
N LYS A 61 -9.87 -15.96 -13.41
CA LYS A 61 -9.11 -16.60 -12.34
C LYS A 61 -7.79 -15.87 -12.04
N ASN A 62 -7.08 -15.43 -13.09
CA ASN A 62 -5.84 -14.67 -12.93
C ASN A 62 -6.10 -13.29 -12.34
N GLU A 63 -7.14 -12.59 -12.80
CA GLU A 63 -7.57 -11.30 -12.25
C GLU A 63 -7.95 -11.43 -10.77
N ALA A 64 -8.76 -12.44 -10.43
CA ALA A 64 -9.13 -12.71 -9.05
C ALA A 64 -7.89 -13.01 -8.18
N TYR A 65 -6.90 -13.74 -8.71
CA TYR A 65 -5.65 -13.98 -7.99
C TYR A 65 -4.91 -12.66 -7.70
N GLN A 66 -4.78 -11.77 -8.67
CA GLN A 66 -4.08 -10.49 -8.49
C GLN A 66 -4.81 -9.58 -7.49
N GLU A 67 -6.14 -9.47 -7.59
CA GLU A 67 -6.92 -8.66 -6.65
C GLU A 67 -6.86 -9.24 -5.23
N LYS A 68 -6.85 -10.57 -5.06
CA LYS A 68 -6.61 -11.20 -3.75
C LYS A 68 -5.28 -10.77 -3.15
N GLN A 69 -4.19 -10.81 -3.91
CA GLN A 69 -2.87 -10.41 -3.39
C GLN A 69 -2.85 -8.92 -3.01
N LYS A 70 -3.44 -8.07 -3.84
CA LYS A 70 -3.55 -6.63 -3.57
C LYS A 70 -4.32 -6.33 -2.30
N LEU A 71 -5.50 -6.93 -2.11
CA LEU A 71 -6.29 -6.73 -0.90
C LEU A 71 -5.61 -7.30 0.34
N LYS A 72 -5.00 -8.49 0.26
CA LYS A 72 -4.22 -9.06 1.38
C LYS A 72 -3.09 -8.13 1.81
N LYS A 73 -2.39 -7.53 0.84
CA LYS A 73 -1.34 -6.55 1.12
C LYS A 73 -1.91 -5.33 1.86
N ILE A 74 -3.00 -4.74 1.36
CA ILE A 74 -3.69 -3.61 1.99
C ILE A 74 -4.08 -3.94 3.43
N ILE A 75 -4.68 -5.11 3.68
CA ILE A 75 -5.09 -5.55 5.01
C ILE A 75 -3.87 -5.68 5.94
N SER A 76 -2.80 -6.33 5.47
CA SER A 76 -1.60 -6.57 6.27
C SER A 76 -0.86 -5.29 6.65
N GLU A 77 -0.84 -4.30 5.75
CA GLU A 77 -0.14 -3.02 5.93
C GLU A 77 -0.98 -1.98 6.68
N SER A 78 -2.25 -2.27 6.98
CA SER A 78 -3.09 -1.34 7.74
C SER A 78 -2.53 -1.10 9.14
N LYS A 79 -2.36 0.18 9.49
CA LYS A 79 -1.95 0.65 10.82
C LYS A 79 -3.06 0.51 11.86
N TYR A 80 -4.33 0.58 11.43
CA TYR A 80 -5.46 0.72 12.34
C TYR A 80 -6.32 -0.54 12.46
N LEU A 81 -6.32 -1.43 11.47
CA LEU A 81 -7.05 -2.68 11.58
C LEU A 81 -6.54 -3.49 12.78
N THR A 82 -7.47 -3.95 13.60
CA THR A 82 -7.16 -4.92 14.66
C THR A 82 -6.75 -6.27 14.06
N GLU A 83 -5.97 -7.06 14.78
CA GLU A 83 -5.52 -8.38 14.30
C GLU A 83 -6.69 -9.34 14.03
N ASP A 84 -7.77 -9.23 14.82
CA ASP A 84 -9.02 -9.97 14.59
C ASP A 84 -9.66 -9.58 13.25
N ASN A 85 -9.77 -8.27 12.98
CA ASN A 85 -10.33 -7.77 11.72
C ASN A 85 -9.42 -8.09 10.52
N LYS A 86 -8.09 -8.02 10.68
CA LYS A 86 -7.15 -8.44 9.63
C LYS A 86 -7.36 -9.91 9.26
N THR A 87 -7.49 -10.76 10.27
CA THR A 87 -7.72 -12.20 10.08
C THR A 87 -9.06 -12.45 9.39
N ALA A 88 -10.13 -11.81 9.87
CA ALA A 88 -11.46 -11.96 9.30
C ALA A 88 -11.54 -11.51 7.82
N LEU A 89 -11.00 -10.33 7.51
CA LEU A 89 -10.98 -9.79 6.15
C LEU A 89 -10.10 -10.64 5.21
N THR A 90 -8.97 -11.16 5.70
CA THR A 90 -8.10 -12.05 4.90
C THR A 90 -8.81 -13.34 4.51
N ASN A 91 -9.54 -13.96 5.44
CA ASN A 91 -10.32 -15.17 5.17
C ASN A 91 -11.44 -14.91 4.15
N GLU A 92 -12.08 -13.74 4.22
CA GLU A 92 -13.11 -13.34 3.27
C GLU A 92 -12.52 -13.12 1.86
N VAL A 93 -11.36 -12.47 1.76
CA VAL A 93 -10.62 -12.32 0.49
C VAL A 93 -10.27 -13.69 -0.12
N GLU A 94 -9.92 -14.70 0.68
CA GLU A 94 -9.61 -16.04 0.18
C GLU A 94 -10.81 -16.73 -0.47
N GLY A 95 -12.00 -16.60 0.13
CA GLY A 95 -13.24 -17.19 -0.35
C GLY A 95 -13.99 -16.38 -1.42
N ALA A 96 -13.57 -15.14 -1.68
CA ALA A 96 -14.31 -14.18 -2.51
C ALA A 96 -14.26 -14.46 -4.02
N THR A 97 -15.34 -14.06 -4.70
CA THR A 97 -15.45 -13.98 -6.16
C THR A 97 -14.75 -12.74 -6.70
N LEU A 98 -14.53 -12.64 -8.02
CA LEU A 98 -13.94 -11.44 -8.62
C LEU A 98 -14.77 -10.18 -8.32
N TYR A 99 -16.11 -10.28 -8.41
CA TYR A 99 -17.01 -9.18 -8.08
C TYR A 99 -16.86 -8.69 -6.63
N ASP A 100 -16.79 -9.62 -5.67
CA ASP A 100 -16.63 -9.25 -4.27
C ASP A 100 -15.27 -8.56 -4.02
N LEU A 101 -14.20 -9.04 -4.67
CA LEU A 101 -12.87 -8.46 -4.57
C LEU A 101 -12.80 -7.03 -5.12
N THR A 102 -13.56 -6.73 -6.17
CA THR A 102 -13.48 -5.41 -6.83
C THR A 102 -14.49 -4.40 -6.30
N GLU A 103 -15.69 -4.83 -5.89
CA GLU A 103 -16.80 -3.92 -5.57
C GLU A 103 -17.14 -3.88 -4.06
N VAL A 104 -17.05 -5.03 -3.39
CA VAL A 104 -17.58 -5.18 -2.03
C VAL A 104 -16.48 -5.02 -0.99
N LEU A 105 -15.43 -5.82 -1.11
CA LEU A 105 -14.34 -5.90 -0.13
C LEU A 105 -13.55 -4.61 0.02
N PRO A 106 -13.25 -3.81 -1.03
CA PRO A 106 -12.56 -2.54 -0.85
C PRO A 106 -13.31 -1.58 0.09
N ASN A 107 -14.63 -1.48 -0.10
CA ASN A 107 -15.49 -0.67 0.75
C ASN A 107 -15.59 -1.23 2.17
N LYS A 108 -15.68 -2.55 2.31
CA LYS A 108 -15.72 -3.21 3.62
C LYS A 108 -14.41 -3.02 4.40
N ILE A 109 -13.25 -3.18 3.75
CA ILE A 109 -11.93 -2.95 4.34
C ILE A 109 -11.83 -1.50 4.81
N SER A 110 -12.17 -0.53 3.93
CA SER A 110 -12.10 0.89 4.25
C SER A 110 -13.00 1.29 5.44
N THR A 111 -14.25 0.81 5.45
CA THR A 111 -15.19 1.10 6.55
C THR A 111 -14.78 0.45 7.86
N THR A 112 -14.27 -0.78 7.81
CA THR A 112 -13.73 -1.47 9.00
C THR A 112 -12.53 -0.73 9.57
N GLU A 113 -11.58 -0.35 8.71
CA GLU A 113 -10.40 0.41 9.13
C GLU A 113 -10.77 1.77 9.72
N ALA A 114 -11.75 2.48 9.14
CA ALA A 114 -12.22 3.76 9.67
C ALA A 114 -12.85 3.60 11.06
N ASN A 115 -13.61 2.52 11.29
CA ASN A 115 -14.20 2.23 12.59
C ASN A 115 -13.14 1.88 13.64
N ASP A 116 -12.17 1.03 13.28
CA ASP A 116 -11.07 0.67 14.18
C ASP A 116 -10.20 1.89 14.51
N LYS A 117 -9.89 2.72 13.51
CA LYS A 117 -9.19 3.99 13.72
C LYS A 117 -9.94 4.89 14.69
N LYS A 118 -11.26 5.03 14.53
CA LYS A 118 -12.09 5.84 15.43
C LYS A 118 -12.04 5.31 16.86
N ALA A 119 -12.16 3.99 17.03
CA ALA A 119 -12.08 3.35 18.35
C ALA A 119 -10.70 3.55 18.99
N PHE A 120 -9.63 3.39 18.21
CA PHE A 120 -8.25 3.62 18.65
C PHE A 120 -8.04 5.06 19.12
N MET A 121 -8.46 6.05 18.33
CA MET A 121 -8.34 7.47 18.71
C MET A 121 -9.12 7.78 19.99
N GLN A 122 -10.33 7.22 20.15
CA GLN A 122 -11.12 7.39 21.36
C GLN A 122 -10.43 6.78 22.60
N GLN A 123 -9.76 5.64 22.44
CA GLN A 123 -8.96 5.04 23.51
C GLN A 123 -7.78 5.94 23.88
N LEU A 124 -7.06 6.49 22.90
CA LEU A 124 -5.98 7.45 23.16
C LEU A 124 -6.49 8.68 23.90
N ASP A 125 -7.61 9.27 23.47
CA ASP A 125 -8.20 10.44 24.15
C ASP A 125 -8.54 10.12 25.62
N THR A 126 -9.11 8.95 25.86
CA THR A 126 -9.41 8.48 27.24
C THR A 126 -8.14 8.37 28.10
N LEU A 127 -7.01 7.95 27.50
CA LEU A 127 -5.72 7.89 28.20
C LEU A 127 -5.08 9.28 28.41
N LYS A 128 -5.34 10.24 27.51
CA LYS A 128 -4.82 11.61 27.61
C LYS A 128 -5.51 12.42 28.71
N GLU A 129 -6.80 12.21 28.94
CA GLU A 129 -7.58 12.98 29.92
C GLU A 129 -7.02 13.01 31.35
N PRO A 130 -6.62 11.90 31.99
CA PRO A 130 -6.03 11.94 33.32
C PRO A 130 -4.72 12.74 33.35
N ILE A 131 -3.92 12.70 32.28
CA ILE A 131 -2.67 13.47 32.17
C ILE A 131 -2.99 14.95 32.01
N ARG A 132 -3.96 15.30 31.15
CA ARG A 132 -4.44 16.67 30.97
C ARG A 132 -4.88 17.28 32.31
N LYS A 133 -5.62 16.52 33.12
CA LYS A 133 -6.06 16.91 34.46
C LYS A 133 -4.87 17.10 35.41
N ALA A 134 -3.92 16.17 35.42
CA ALA A 134 -2.71 16.27 36.26
C ALA A 134 -1.88 17.52 35.92
N ILE A 135 -1.68 17.83 34.64
CA ILE A 135 -0.98 19.04 34.20
C ILE A 135 -1.71 20.30 34.67
N TYR A 136 -3.04 20.35 34.50
CA TYR A 136 -3.85 21.49 34.90
C TYR A 136 -3.80 21.76 36.41
N GLU A 137 -3.93 20.71 37.22
CA GLU A 137 -3.92 20.77 38.68
C GLU A 137 -2.52 20.93 39.29
N SER A 138 -1.46 20.78 38.48
CA SER A 138 -0.08 20.93 38.92
C SER A 138 0.31 22.39 39.21
N LYS A 139 1.35 22.56 40.04
CA LYS A 139 1.99 23.85 40.33
C LYS A 139 3.13 24.20 39.37
N LEU A 140 3.21 23.54 38.21
CA LEU A 140 4.22 23.79 37.19
C LEU A 140 4.06 25.20 36.57
N ASP A 141 5.16 25.73 36.04
CA ASP A 141 5.14 26.99 35.28
C ASP A 141 4.26 26.89 34.03
N GLU A 142 3.64 28.01 33.63
CA GLU A 142 2.72 28.05 32.50
C GLU A 142 3.41 27.68 31.17
N THR A 143 4.69 28.02 31.02
CA THR A 143 5.50 27.65 29.85
C THR A 143 5.66 26.13 29.77
N VAL A 144 5.93 25.49 30.91
CA VAL A 144 6.07 24.03 31.03
C VAL A 144 4.73 23.35 30.75
N LYS A 145 3.63 23.85 31.32
CA LYS A 145 2.28 23.33 31.06
C LYS A 145 1.93 23.39 29.57
N ASN A 146 2.19 24.51 28.91
CA ASN A 146 1.91 24.69 27.48
C ASN A 146 2.72 23.73 26.60
N ASN A 147 3.99 23.48 26.95
CA ASN A 147 4.81 22.48 26.27
C ASN A 147 4.22 21.07 26.41
N LEU A 148 3.86 20.68 27.65
CA LEU A 148 3.27 19.36 27.94
C LEU A 148 1.93 19.17 27.24
N PHE A 149 1.05 20.18 27.22
CA PHE A 149 -0.21 20.11 26.48
C PHE A 149 0.01 19.96 24.97
N SER A 150 0.99 20.66 24.41
CA SER A 150 1.33 20.56 22.99
C SER A 150 1.77 19.13 22.62
N ARG A 151 2.66 18.54 23.45
CA ARG A 151 3.13 17.17 23.27
C ARG A 151 2.02 16.14 23.47
N LEU A 152 1.16 16.34 24.48
CA LEU A 152 0.00 15.48 24.74
C LEU A 152 -1.01 15.51 23.58
N SER A 153 -1.18 16.66 22.93
CA SER A 153 -2.07 16.81 21.78
C SER A 153 -1.60 15.97 20.60
N VAL A 154 -0.31 16.02 20.27
CA VAL A 154 0.26 15.31 19.11
C VAL A 154 0.54 13.82 19.36
N ALA A 155 0.48 13.36 20.61
CA ALA A 155 0.74 11.97 20.94
C ALA A 155 -0.27 11.03 20.24
N ASP A 156 0.22 10.16 19.34
CA ASP A 156 -0.61 9.30 18.49
C ASP A 156 -0.51 7.80 18.83
N SER A 157 0.18 7.48 19.91
CA SER A 157 0.38 6.10 20.37
C SER A 157 0.36 6.02 21.90
N LYS A 158 0.05 4.81 22.40
CA LYS A 158 0.06 4.53 23.83
C LYS A 158 1.44 4.75 24.45
N ASP A 159 2.50 4.34 23.77
CA ASP A 159 3.87 4.47 24.29
C ASP A 159 4.27 5.94 24.48
N GLN A 160 3.90 6.82 23.54
CA GLN A 160 4.13 8.25 23.68
C GLN A 160 3.34 8.83 24.86
N ILE A 161 2.09 8.40 25.05
CA ILE A 161 1.25 8.83 26.17
C ILE A 161 1.83 8.34 27.51
N ASP A 162 2.27 7.09 27.59
CA ASP A 162 2.84 6.50 28.82
C ASP A 162 4.21 7.16 29.17
N ALA A 163 5.02 7.46 28.16
CA ALA A 163 6.26 8.23 28.34
C ALA A 163 5.98 9.64 28.86
N LEU A 164 5.01 10.35 28.26
CA LEU A 164 4.58 11.67 28.72
C LEU A 164 4.01 11.63 30.15
N LYS A 165 3.21 10.61 30.47
CA LYS A 165 2.69 10.42 31.82
C LYS A 165 3.83 10.31 32.83
N THR A 166 4.83 9.49 32.52
CA THR A 166 6.01 9.31 33.37
C THR A 166 6.78 10.62 33.58
N GLU A 167 6.93 11.41 32.53
CA GLU A 167 7.57 12.72 32.60
C GLU A 167 6.78 13.71 33.45
N VAL A 168 5.46 13.77 33.27
CA VAL A 168 4.54 14.60 34.08
C VAL A 168 4.62 14.20 35.55
N ASP A 169 4.57 12.91 35.86
CA ASP A 169 4.66 12.40 37.23
C ASP A 169 6.00 12.82 37.89
N LYS A 170 7.13 12.75 37.15
CA LYS A 170 8.45 13.19 37.63
C LYS A 170 8.54 14.69 37.85
N LEU A 171 8.04 15.50 36.92
CA LEU A 171 8.01 16.97 37.04
C LEU A 171 7.18 17.40 38.25
N ILE A 172 6.02 16.78 38.46
CA ILE A 172 5.15 17.08 39.61
C ILE A 172 5.82 16.67 40.93
N SER A 173 6.56 15.56 40.95
CA SER A 173 7.29 15.11 42.14
C SER A 173 8.55 15.93 42.46
N GLY A 174 9.02 16.76 41.53
CA GLY A 174 10.27 17.53 41.66
C GLY A 174 11.55 16.72 41.38
N GLU A 175 11.43 15.48 40.91
CA GLU A 175 12.57 14.66 40.46
C GLU A 175 13.19 15.19 39.16
N LEU A 176 12.39 15.90 38.35
CA LEU A 176 12.79 16.55 37.11
C LEU A 176 12.46 18.05 37.23
N THR A 177 13.41 18.93 36.89
CA THR A 177 13.23 20.40 37.00
C THR A 177 12.79 21.06 35.70
N GLU A 178 13.04 20.44 34.54
CA GLU A 178 12.63 20.94 33.23
C GLU A 178 12.05 19.80 32.38
N PRO A 179 10.97 20.05 31.60
CA PRO A 179 10.47 19.07 30.65
C PRO A 179 11.55 18.79 29.59
N SER A 180 11.62 17.56 29.08
CA SER A 180 12.51 17.29 27.95
C SER A 180 12.07 18.18 26.78
N GLU A 181 12.96 19.04 26.29
CA GLU A 181 12.73 19.77 25.04
C GLU A 181 12.67 18.77 23.89
N ASN A 182 11.48 18.29 23.56
CA ASN A 182 11.25 17.79 22.22
C ASN A 182 9.83 18.05 21.72
N PRO A 183 9.53 19.29 21.31
CA PRO A 183 8.81 19.49 20.08
C PRO A 183 9.77 19.21 18.92
N GLN A 184 9.43 18.31 18.00
CA GLN A 184 10.08 18.26 16.67
C GLN A 184 10.11 19.69 16.11
N LYS A 185 11.25 20.37 16.21
CA LYS A 185 11.57 21.42 15.25
C LYS A 185 11.72 20.70 13.90
N PRO A 186 11.15 21.21 12.79
CA PRO A 186 11.71 20.86 11.50
C PRO A 186 13.19 21.22 11.59
N SER A 187 14.06 20.31 11.16
CA SER A 187 15.49 20.57 11.08
C SER A 187 15.69 21.72 10.10
N ASP A 188 15.68 22.96 10.60
CA ASP A 188 16.19 24.09 9.86
C ASP A 188 17.66 23.78 9.60
N GLU A 189 17.92 23.63 8.30
CA GLU A 189 19.20 23.64 7.63
C GLU A 189 20.31 24.21 8.52
N GLN A 190 21.26 23.35 8.89
CA GLN A 190 22.60 23.80 9.23
C GLN A 190 23.12 24.61 8.03
N LYS A 191 22.97 25.94 8.08
CA LYS A 191 23.88 26.84 7.38
C LYS A 191 25.22 26.77 8.09
N PRO A 192 26.31 26.34 7.44
CA PRO A 192 27.62 26.80 7.86
C PRO A 192 27.69 28.30 7.55
N SER A 193 28.01 29.08 8.57
CA SER A 193 28.22 30.51 8.50
C SER A 193 29.34 30.84 7.50
N ASP A 194 29.13 31.93 6.76
CA ASP A 194 30.06 32.60 5.86
C ASP A 194 31.47 32.82 6.47
N GLU A 195 32.52 32.69 5.66
CA GLU A 195 33.59 33.68 5.45
C GLU A 195 34.78 33.08 4.66
N GLN A 196 34.95 33.46 3.38
CA GLN A 196 36.14 34.18 2.88
C GLN A 196 36.11 34.33 1.34
N LYS A 197 36.37 35.58 0.91
CA LYS A 197 36.27 36.12 -0.46
C LYS A 197 37.35 35.58 -1.43
N PRO A 198 37.12 35.70 -2.76
CA PRO A 198 38.10 35.39 -3.80
C PRO A 198 38.98 36.61 -4.14
N SER A 199 40.25 36.39 -4.51
CA SER A 199 40.90 37.05 -5.67
C SER A 199 42.30 36.48 -5.92
N ASP A 200 42.51 36.10 -7.19
CA ASP A 200 43.62 36.37 -8.11
C ASP A 200 45.07 36.49 -7.61
N GLU A 201 45.94 35.70 -8.27
CA GLU A 201 47.35 35.90 -8.69
C GLU A 201 47.97 34.47 -8.84
N GLN A 202 48.65 34.00 -9.88
CA GLN A 202 49.40 34.52 -11.02
C GLN A 202 49.69 33.33 -11.99
N ASN A 203 49.60 33.54 -13.32
CA ASN A 203 50.37 32.80 -14.36
C ASN A 203 51.79 33.44 -14.48
N PRO A 204 52.77 33.03 -15.33
CA PRO A 204 52.80 32.02 -16.42
C PRO A 204 54.12 31.20 -16.50
N SER A 205 54.26 30.36 -17.54
CA SER A 205 55.48 29.94 -18.31
C SER A 205 55.39 28.45 -18.65
N GLU A 206 55.81 27.92 -19.78
CA GLU A 206 56.33 28.41 -21.08
C GLU A 206 56.47 27.13 -21.93
N GLU A 207 56.41 27.30 -23.27
CA GLU A 207 57.12 26.52 -24.32
C GLU A 207 57.03 24.97 -24.36
N GLY A 208 56.89 24.31 -25.51
CA GLY A 208 56.97 24.74 -26.88
C GLY A 208 56.88 23.55 -27.86
N LYS A 209 56.36 23.90 -29.05
CA LYS A 209 56.67 23.47 -30.43
C LYS A 209 56.60 22.01 -30.93
N ALA A 210 56.09 21.99 -32.18
CA ALA A 210 56.40 21.17 -33.36
C ALA A 210 55.54 19.91 -33.57
N GLU A 211 54.55 19.94 -34.47
CA GLU A 211 54.59 19.84 -35.96
C GLU A 211 54.71 18.40 -36.51
N GLU A 212 53.66 18.05 -37.27
CA GLU A 212 53.64 17.24 -38.50
C GLU A 212 53.62 15.69 -38.45
N GLY A 213 52.45 15.15 -38.82
CA GLY A 213 52.37 14.16 -39.90
C GLY A 213 52.47 12.66 -39.55
N LYS A 214 51.34 12.01 -39.28
CA LYS A 214 50.68 11.05 -40.21
C LYS A 214 49.66 10.16 -39.48
N ALA A 215 48.43 10.20 -40.02
CA ALA A 215 47.45 9.12 -40.17
C ALA A 215 47.44 8.00 -39.11
N LYS A 216 46.36 7.99 -38.29
CA LYS A 216 45.39 6.89 -38.23
C LYS A 216 44.20 7.27 -37.35
N GLU A 217 43.03 7.17 -37.97
CA GLU A 217 41.70 6.81 -37.42
C GLU A 217 41.10 7.62 -36.26
N GLU A 218 39.95 8.22 -36.59
CA GLU A 218 38.90 8.80 -35.74
C GLU A 218 38.53 7.84 -34.58
N MET A 219 38.06 8.25 -33.39
CA MET A 219 37.23 9.40 -33.03
C MET A 219 37.58 9.90 -31.61
N PRO A 220 37.51 11.22 -31.33
CA PRO A 220 37.67 11.76 -29.98
C PRO A 220 36.38 11.67 -29.14
N LYS A 221 36.61 11.47 -27.84
CA LYS A 221 35.68 11.80 -26.76
C LYS A 221 35.32 13.29 -26.82
N THR A 222 34.11 13.64 -26.38
CA THR A 222 33.78 14.69 -25.38
C THR A 222 32.49 15.46 -25.70
N SER A 223 31.87 15.96 -24.61
CA SER A 223 30.91 17.08 -24.57
C SER A 223 29.47 16.69 -24.95
N VAL A 224 28.38 17.23 -24.41
CA VAL A 224 28.12 18.29 -23.43
C VAL A 224 26.61 18.23 -23.11
N ALA A 225 26.21 18.85 -22.01
CA ALA A 225 24.88 19.40 -21.71
C ALA A 225 23.72 18.48 -21.26
N ALA A 226 23.25 18.87 -20.08
CA ALA A 226 21.94 18.65 -19.50
C ALA A 226 20.78 18.77 -20.49
N THR A 227 19.77 17.92 -20.33
CA THR A 227 18.41 18.20 -20.80
C THR A 227 17.42 17.65 -19.77
N SER A 228 17.06 18.50 -18.80
CA SER A 228 15.84 18.36 -18.03
C SER A 228 14.67 18.76 -18.94
N MET A 229 13.72 17.85 -19.18
CA MET A 229 12.42 18.24 -19.73
C MET A 229 11.43 18.44 -18.57
N ALA A 230 11.18 19.71 -18.26
CA ALA A 230 10.00 20.16 -17.53
C ALA A 230 8.88 20.42 -18.55
N VAL A 231 7.72 19.77 -18.38
CA VAL A 231 6.49 20.18 -19.08
C VAL A 231 5.62 20.94 -18.09
N LEU A 232 5.69 22.27 -18.17
CA LEU A 232 4.74 23.20 -17.56
C LEU A 232 3.47 23.24 -18.41
N ALA A 233 2.34 22.80 -17.84
CA ALA A 233 1.02 22.99 -18.44
C ALA A 233 0.57 24.44 -18.22
N LEU A 234 0.53 25.21 -19.31
CA LEU A 234 0.00 26.58 -19.35
C LEU A 234 -1.50 26.54 -19.68
N SER A 235 -2.29 27.17 -18.83
CA SER A 235 -3.73 27.40 -18.91
C SER A 235 -4.14 28.45 -19.96
N ALA A 236 -5.29 28.28 -20.62
CA ALA A 236 -6.22 29.35 -21.05
C ALA A 236 -7.54 28.72 -21.58
N ALA A 237 -8.67 28.86 -20.87
CA ALA A 237 -9.67 29.94 -21.00
C ALA A 237 -10.75 29.68 -22.08
N GLY A 238 -12.01 29.60 -21.65
CA GLY A 238 -13.16 29.45 -22.56
C GLY A 238 -14.50 29.27 -21.84
N VAL A 239 -14.97 30.34 -21.18
CA VAL A 239 -16.35 30.44 -20.67
C VAL A 239 -17.31 30.62 -21.85
N LEU A 240 -18.31 29.74 -22.00
CA LEU A 240 -19.45 29.96 -22.90
C LEU A 240 -20.77 29.95 -22.10
N VAL A 241 -21.28 31.16 -21.89
CA VAL A 241 -22.60 31.46 -21.33
C VAL A 241 -23.68 31.02 -22.32
N SER A 242 -24.56 30.12 -21.89
CA SER A 242 -25.75 29.75 -22.66
C SER A 242 -26.85 30.81 -22.53
N LYS A 243 -27.24 31.34 -23.68
CA LYS A 243 -28.27 32.37 -23.86
C LYS A 243 -29.66 31.77 -23.76
N LYS A 244 -30.42 32.24 -22.77
CA LYS A 244 -31.86 31.98 -22.54
C LYS A 244 -32.67 32.55 -23.71
N ARG A 245 -33.53 31.74 -24.34
CA ARG A 245 -34.64 32.26 -25.18
C ARG A 245 -35.94 32.19 -24.36
N LYS A 246 -36.69 33.29 -24.44
CA LYS A 246 -38.09 33.41 -24.04
C LYS A 246 -38.96 32.52 -24.90
#